data_AF-H3NY02-F1
#
_entry.id   AF-H3NY02-F1
#
_cell.length_a   1.000
_cell.length_b   1.000
_cell.length_c   1.000
_cell.angle_alpha   90.00
_cell.angle_beta   90.00
_cell.angle_gamma   90.00
#
_symmetry.space_group_name_H-M   'P 1'
#
loop_
_entity.id
_entity.type
_entity.pdbx_description
1 polymer ?
#
loop_
_entity_poly.entity_id
_entity_poly.type
_entity_poly.pdbx_seq_one_letter_code
_entity_poly.pdbx_strand_id
1 'polypeptide(L)'
;MIISDRNKFIFIHIPKCAGTSVRSRIEHLDDRNGAYSSRLDEHPELGLLNYVHIPLQTLKDQFPNEYVCVETYRSMAVMRDPSARFVSSVSQYCNRYSDMEMRNHNIKTLRKQVDKLIDAIEEQEVLNPGGRLPAKLIHFQRQHHFTHLDGAQVVQNIVDISQIESVLVDLLGTSELRENDSVKANESRVYRNQSLRILASSVKAAAPGLHRMLTPRVSAWMAERVHAPLKDQFAAVFEDVKVRDFIARYYDFDEILLNEITS
;
A
#
# COMPACT_ATOMS: atom_id res chain seq x y z
N MET A 1 9.41 -6.48 0.56
CA MET A 1 10.26 -6.84 -0.59
C MET A 1 10.30 -8.36 -0.74
N ILE A 2 10.57 -8.88 -1.95
CA ILE A 2 10.86 -10.30 -2.22
C ILE A 2 12.08 -10.34 -3.12
N ILE A 3 13.07 -11.18 -2.80
CA ILE A 3 14.28 -11.35 -3.61
C ILE A 3 14.41 -12.82 -3.98
N SER A 4 14.47 -13.12 -5.27
CA SER A 4 14.68 -14.46 -5.80
C SER A 4 16.00 -14.50 -6.58
N ASP A 5 17.04 -15.06 -5.95
CA ASP A 5 18.35 -15.29 -6.53
C ASP A 5 18.27 -16.33 -7.66
N ARG A 6 17.43 -17.36 -7.48
CA ARG A 6 17.20 -18.40 -8.51
C ARG A 6 16.64 -17.81 -9.80
N ASN A 7 15.67 -16.91 -9.69
CA ASN A 7 14.99 -16.31 -10.85
C ASN A 7 15.61 -14.99 -11.31
N LYS A 8 16.65 -14.51 -10.61
CA LYS A 8 17.26 -13.18 -10.78
C LYS A 8 16.17 -12.10 -10.86
N PHE A 9 15.31 -12.10 -9.84
CA PHE A 9 14.13 -11.25 -9.76
C PHE A 9 14.00 -10.59 -8.38
N ILE A 10 13.51 -9.35 -8.35
CA ILE A 10 13.23 -8.62 -7.12
C ILE A 10 11.92 -7.83 -7.23
N PHE A 11 11.06 -7.97 -6.23
CA PHE A 11 9.84 -7.18 -6.08
C PHE A 11 10.01 -6.15 -4.94
N ILE A 12 10.00 -4.87 -5.32
CA ILE A 12 10.06 -3.74 -4.39
C ILE A 12 8.65 -3.37 -3.94
N HIS A 13 8.40 -3.48 -2.63
CA HIS A 13 7.07 -3.31 -2.07
C HIS A 13 6.81 -1.86 -1.66
N ILE A 14 6.19 -1.10 -2.56
CA ILE A 14 5.67 0.24 -2.27
C ILE A 14 4.43 0.12 -1.35
N PRO A 15 4.39 0.85 -0.22
CA PRO A 15 3.23 0.86 0.66
C PRO A 15 1.90 1.10 -0.07
N LYS A 16 0.90 0.27 0.26
CA LYS A 16 -0.50 0.42 -0.19
C LYS A 16 -0.73 0.33 -1.72
N CYS A 17 0.24 -0.21 -2.45
CA CYS A 17 0.18 -0.47 -3.90
C CYS A 17 0.04 -1.97 -4.21
N ALA A 18 -0.97 -2.62 -3.61
CA ALA A 18 -1.28 -4.03 -3.86
C ALA A 18 -0.15 -5.06 -3.59
N GLY A 19 0.90 -4.72 -2.84
CA GLY A 19 2.01 -5.65 -2.62
C GLY A 19 1.66 -6.91 -1.82
N THR A 20 0.58 -6.92 -1.02
CA THR A 20 0.04 -8.18 -0.46
C THR A 20 -0.48 -9.12 -1.55
N SER A 21 -1.14 -8.58 -2.57
CA SER A 21 -1.65 -9.35 -3.71
C SER A 21 -0.49 -9.93 -4.52
N VAL A 22 0.54 -9.13 -4.81
CA VAL A 22 1.77 -9.62 -5.47
C VAL A 22 2.43 -10.71 -4.61
N ARG A 23 2.68 -10.43 -3.33
CA ARG A 23 3.34 -11.36 -2.40
C ARG A 23 2.65 -12.71 -2.35
N SER A 24 1.32 -12.76 -2.30
CA SER A 24 0.58 -14.04 -2.26
C SER A 24 0.88 -14.97 -3.45
N ARG A 25 1.31 -14.41 -4.59
CA ARG A 25 1.64 -15.18 -5.80
C ARG A 25 3.08 -15.66 -5.83
N ILE A 26 4.02 -14.84 -5.33
CA ILE A 26 5.46 -15.03 -5.51
C ILE A 26 6.26 -15.17 -4.21
N GLU A 27 5.62 -15.19 -3.03
CA GLU A 27 6.31 -15.31 -1.73
C GLU A 27 7.14 -16.58 -1.60
N HIS A 28 6.73 -17.66 -2.26
CA HIS A 28 7.46 -18.92 -2.27
C HIS A 28 8.79 -18.86 -3.03
N LEU A 29 9.05 -17.77 -3.75
CA LEU A 29 10.30 -17.52 -4.47
C LEU A 29 11.31 -16.70 -3.63
N ASP A 30 10.96 -16.30 -2.40
CA ASP A 30 11.77 -15.42 -1.55
C ASP A 30 12.96 -16.15 -0.90
N ASP A 31 14.16 -15.96 -1.45
CA ASP A 31 15.43 -16.52 -0.96
C ASP A 31 15.95 -15.81 0.31
N ARG A 32 15.20 -14.83 0.83
CA ARG A 32 15.51 -14.15 2.10
C ARG A 32 14.67 -14.66 3.27
N ASN A 33 13.97 -15.79 3.11
CA ASN A 33 13.20 -16.45 4.17
C ASN A 33 12.24 -15.51 4.91
N GLY A 34 11.62 -14.56 4.18
CA GLY A 34 10.68 -13.62 4.77
C GLY A 34 11.30 -12.50 5.62
N ALA A 35 12.63 -12.25 5.55
CA ALA A 35 13.29 -11.16 6.28
C ALA A 35 12.65 -9.77 6.07
N TYR A 36 12.03 -9.58 4.89
CA TYR A 36 11.31 -8.37 4.49
C TYR A 36 9.79 -8.54 4.49
N SER A 37 9.28 -9.45 5.32
CA SER A 37 7.86 -9.75 5.53
C SER A 37 7.42 -9.34 6.94
N SER A 38 6.39 -8.52 7.03
CA SER A 38 5.71 -8.19 8.30
C SER A 38 6.61 -7.76 9.47
N ARG A 39 7.83 -7.29 9.19
CA ARG A 39 8.85 -6.97 10.21
C ARG A 39 8.91 -5.46 10.49
N LEU A 40 8.72 -5.12 11.76
CA LEU A 40 8.92 -3.80 12.34
C LEU A 40 9.84 -3.99 13.55
N ASP A 41 11.05 -3.45 13.47
CA ASP A 41 12.12 -3.77 14.42
C ASP A 41 13.14 -2.63 14.50
N GLU A 42 13.95 -2.59 15.56
CA GLU A 42 15.00 -1.60 15.73
C GLU A 42 16.17 -1.89 14.76
N HIS A 43 16.65 -0.84 14.09
CA HIS A 43 17.87 -0.86 13.29
C HIS A 43 18.96 -0.07 14.04
N PRO A 44 20.21 -0.57 14.12
CA PRO A 44 21.27 0.07 14.91
C PRO A 44 21.47 1.57 14.61
N GLU A 45 21.36 1.96 13.35
CA GLU A 45 21.59 3.35 12.91
C GLU A 45 20.31 4.13 12.61
N LEU A 46 19.22 3.46 12.26
CA LEU A 46 18.00 4.11 11.75
C LEU A 46 16.87 4.16 12.79
N GLY A 47 17.10 3.58 13.97
CA GLY A 47 16.07 3.31 14.97
C GLY A 47 15.00 2.39 14.42
N LEU A 48 13.76 2.54 14.92
CA LEU A 48 12.63 1.75 14.48
C LEU A 48 12.43 1.81 12.95
N LEU A 49 12.56 0.66 12.30
CA LEU A 49 12.48 0.50 10.86
C LEU A 49 11.37 -0.48 10.46
N ASN A 50 10.59 -0.10 9.46
CA ASN A 50 9.66 -1.01 8.80
C ASN A 50 10.37 -1.70 7.63
N TYR A 51 10.86 -2.92 7.87
CA TYR A 51 11.63 -3.70 6.88
C TYR A 51 10.78 -4.15 5.69
N VAL A 52 9.45 -4.01 5.75
CA VAL A 52 8.58 -4.33 4.61
C VAL A 52 8.70 -3.29 3.49
N HIS A 53 8.97 -2.04 3.87
CA HIS A 53 8.91 -0.85 3.02
C HIS A 53 10.19 -0.01 3.18
N ILE A 54 11.26 -0.44 2.52
CA ILE A 54 12.56 0.25 2.54
C ILE A 54 12.71 1.04 1.22
N PRO A 55 12.81 2.39 1.26
CA PRO A 55 13.08 3.20 0.08
C PRO A 55 14.49 2.94 -0.48
N LEU A 56 14.72 3.21 -1.77
CA LEU A 56 15.96 2.87 -2.46
C LEU A 56 17.20 3.53 -1.84
N GLN A 57 17.11 4.79 -1.41
CA GLN A 57 18.24 5.46 -0.75
C GLN A 57 18.64 4.71 0.53
N THR A 58 17.65 4.36 1.36
CA THR A 58 17.91 3.58 2.58
C THR A 58 18.42 2.18 2.26
N LEU A 59 17.91 1.56 1.20
CA LEU A 59 18.37 0.25 0.76
C LEU A 59 19.85 0.29 0.32
N LYS A 60 20.23 1.29 -0.48
CA LYS A 60 21.63 1.50 -0.92
C LYS A 60 22.57 1.71 0.25
N ASP A 61 22.19 2.57 1.19
CA ASP A 61 23.08 2.99 2.28
C ASP A 61 23.24 1.91 3.36
N GLN A 62 22.19 1.13 3.63
CA GLN A 62 22.11 0.28 4.82
C GLN A 62 21.95 -1.21 4.51
N PHE A 63 21.56 -1.55 3.27
CA PHE A 63 21.38 -2.92 2.79
C PHE A 63 22.05 -3.10 1.41
N PRO A 64 23.37 -2.82 1.30
CA PRO A 64 24.04 -2.74 0.00
C PRO A 64 24.00 -4.06 -0.78
N ASN A 65 23.98 -5.21 -0.08
CA ASN A 65 23.88 -6.52 -0.71
C ASN A 65 22.54 -6.70 -1.43
N GLU A 66 21.44 -6.26 -0.82
CA GLU A 66 20.12 -6.25 -1.43
C GLU A 66 20.00 -5.19 -2.51
N TYR A 67 20.64 -4.03 -2.35
CA TYR A 67 20.66 -3.00 -3.37
C TYR A 67 21.33 -3.47 -4.67
N VAL A 68 22.42 -4.25 -4.58
CA VAL A 68 23.03 -4.91 -5.76
C VAL A 68 22.03 -5.79 -6.51
N CYS A 69 21.11 -6.46 -5.81
CA CYS A 69 20.03 -7.20 -6.48
C CYS A 69 19.10 -6.26 -7.25
N VAL A 70 18.79 -5.06 -6.75
CA VAL A 70 17.98 -4.08 -7.50
C VAL A 70 18.64 -3.72 -8.83
N GLU A 71 19.96 -3.52 -8.82
CA GLU A 71 20.72 -3.10 -10.01
C GLU A 71 20.93 -4.25 -11.01
N THR A 72 21.06 -5.49 -10.53
CA THR A 72 21.47 -6.63 -11.36
C THR A 72 20.33 -7.58 -11.72
N TYR A 73 19.23 -7.57 -10.98
CA TYR A 73 18.09 -8.47 -11.21
C TYR A 73 17.00 -7.77 -12.01
N ARG A 74 16.10 -8.57 -12.57
CA ARG A 74 14.85 -8.04 -13.09
C ARG A 74 14.01 -7.51 -11.93
N SER A 75 13.74 -6.21 -11.93
CA SER A 75 13.08 -5.55 -10.81
C SER A 75 11.68 -5.09 -11.19
N MET A 76 10.75 -5.20 -10.24
CA MET A 76 9.37 -4.77 -10.40
C MET A 76 8.89 -4.00 -9.17
N ALA A 77 8.12 -2.93 -9.39
CA ALA A 77 7.35 -2.23 -8.37
C ALA A 77 5.95 -1.91 -8.91
N VAL A 78 4.96 -1.91 -8.02
CA VAL A 78 3.59 -1.50 -8.38
C VAL A 78 3.34 -0.09 -7.85
N MET A 79 2.83 0.77 -8.72
CA MET A 79 2.35 2.10 -8.37
C MET A 79 0.83 2.16 -8.33
N ARG A 80 0.32 3.20 -7.68
CA ARG A 80 -1.12 3.46 -7.52
C ARG A 80 -1.36 4.96 -7.58
N ASP A 81 -2.56 5.34 -8.05
CA ASP A 81 -3.09 6.70 -7.90
C ASP A 81 -2.77 7.29 -6.52
N PRO A 82 -2.01 8.41 -6.43
CA PRO A 82 -1.63 9.03 -5.18
C PRO A 82 -2.82 9.34 -4.27
N SER A 83 -3.95 9.75 -4.83
CA SER A 83 -5.16 10.08 -4.07
C SER A 83 -5.72 8.85 -3.36
N ALA A 84 -5.96 7.76 -4.10
CA ALA A 84 -6.44 6.49 -3.55
C ALA A 84 -5.43 5.87 -2.57
N ARG A 85 -4.12 5.98 -2.87
CA ARG A 85 -3.04 5.51 -1.99
C ARG A 85 -3.02 6.27 -0.67
N PHE A 86 -3.18 7.60 -0.70
CA PHE A 86 -3.22 8.43 0.50
C PHE A 86 -4.37 8.04 1.42
N VAL A 87 -5.58 7.87 0.88
CA VAL A 87 -6.77 7.39 1.64
C VAL A 87 -6.48 6.04 2.31
N SER A 88 -5.87 5.10 1.56
CA SER A 88 -5.49 3.79 2.10
C SER A 88 -4.43 3.88 3.21
N SER A 89 -3.53 4.85 3.11
CA SER A 89 -2.45 5.10 4.07
C SER A 89 -2.98 5.74 5.36
N VAL A 90 -3.92 6.68 5.26
CA VAL A 90 -4.64 7.23 6.44
C VAL A 90 -5.40 6.11 7.16
N SER A 91 -6.11 5.25 6.43
CA SER A 91 -6.78 4.08 7.01
C SER A 91 -5.82 3.15 7.74
N GLN A 92 -4.67 2.86 7.11
CA GLN A 92 -3.64 2.05 7.72
C GLN A 92 -3.07 2.70 8.99
N TYR A 93 -2.79 4.00 8.96
CA TYR A 93 -2.25 4.75 10.09
C TYR A 93 -3.21 4.73 11.26
N CYS A 94 -4.47 5.12 11.01
CA CYS A 94 -5.51 5.19 12.02
C CYS A 94 -5.66 3.84 12.74
N ASN A 95 -5.77 2.75 11.98
CA ASN A 95 -5.96 1.40 12.55
C ASN A 95 -4.74 0.86 13.33
N ARG A 96 -3.52 1.36 13.08
CA ARG A 96 -2.29 0.84 13.71
C ARG A 96 -1.71 1.70 14.81
N TYR A 97 -1.81 3.03 14.66
CA TYR A 97 -1.04 3.99 15.46
C TYR A 97 -1.91 5.03 16.15
N SER A 98 -3.22 4.98 15.94
CA SER A 98 -4.15 5.78 16.70
C SER A 98 -5.14 4.86 17.40
N ASP A 99 -5.71 5.33 18.51
CA ASP A 99 -6.89 4.71 19.11
C ASP A 99 -8.14 4.88 18.22
N MET A 100 -7.99 5.45 17.02
CA MET A 100 -9.04 5.69 16.07
C MET A 100 -9.08 4.62 15.00
N GLU A 101 -10.07 3.73 15.05
CA GLU A 101 -10.46 3.00 13.84
C GLU A 101 -11.27 3.96 12.96
N MET A 102 -10.78 4.31 11.75
CA MET A 102 -11.45 5.30 10.87
C MET A 102 -12.96 5.09 10.73
N ARG A 103 -13.38 3.82 10.79
CA ARG A 103 -14.76 3.35 10.66
C ARG A 103 -15.68 3.71 11.83
N ASN A 104 -15.13 4.13 12.97
CA ASN A 104 -15.87 4.40 14.20
C ASN A 104 -15.96 5.89 14.56
N HIS A 105 -15.35 6.77 13.75
CA HIS A 105 -15.29 8.19 14.03
C HIS A 105 -16.10 9.03 13.05
N ASN A 106 -16.57 10.18 13.53
CA ASN A 106 -17.27 11.15 12.71
C ASN A 106 -16.28 11.94 11.81
N ILE A 107 -16.83 12.59 10.78
CA ILE A 107 -16.10 13.38 9.78
C ILE A 107 -15.19 14.44 10.42
N LYS A 108 -15.64 15.10 11.50
CA LYS A 108 -14.87 16.17 12.16
C LYS A 108 -13.59 15.63 12.81
N THR A 109 -13.69 14.51 13.51
CA THR A 109 -12.53 13.87 14.13
C THR A 109 -11.57 13.34 13.08
N LEU A 110 -12.10 12.73 12.01
CA LEU A 110 -11.25 12.26 10.90
C LEU A 110 -10.53 13.42 10.21
N ARG A 111 -11.22 14.54 9.92
CA ARG A 111 -10.60 15.73 9.32
C ARG A 111 -9.44 16.23 10.16
N LYS A 112 -9.65 16.41 11.47
CA LYS A 112 -8.58 16.81 12.40
C LYS A 112 -7.41 15.82 12.40
N GLN A 113 -7.67 14.53 12.26
CA GLN A 113 -6.62 13.52 12.17
C GLN A 113 -5.84 13.59 10.86
N VAL A 114 -6.53 13.83 9.73
CA VAL A 114 -5.89 14.03 8.42
C VAL A 114 -5.05 15.31 8.43
N ASP A 115 -5.57 16.41 8.99
CA ASP A 115 -4.82 17.66 9.15
C ASP A 115 -3.52 17.44 9.92
N LYS A 116 -3.60 16.78 11.09
CA LYS A 116 -2.40 16.45 11.87
C LYS A 116 -1.41 15.56 11.12
N LEU A 117 -1.88 14.66 10.28
CA LEU A 117 -1.02 13.80 9.48
C LEU A 117 -0.31 14.59 8.39
N ILE A 118 -1.01 15.50 7.72
CA ILE A 118 -0.41 16.42 6.74
C ILE A 118 0.66 17.26 7.42
N ASP A 119 0.32 17.92 8.53
CA ASP A 119 1.26 18.77 9.27
C ASP A 119 2.50 17.97 9.70
N ALA A 120 2.32 16.73 10.19
CA ALA A 120 3.43 15.86 10.58
C ALA A 120 4.31 15.43 9.39
N ILE A 121 3.73 15.17 8.22
CA ILE A 121 4.50 14.83 7.01
C ILE A 121 5.29 16.07 6.55
N GLU A 122 4.66 17.24 6.51
CA GLU A 122 5.32 18.48 6.11
C GLU A 122 6.44 18.87 7.07
N GLU A 123 6.27 18.68 8.38
CA GLU A 123 7.34 18.87 9.37
C GLU A 123 8.52 17.94 9.10
N GLN A 124 8.27 16.66 8.75
CA GLN A 124 9.34 15.74 8.39
C GLN A 124 10.07 16.17 7.11
N GLU A 125 9.36 16.69 6.11
CA GLU A 125 9.98 17.22 4.89
C GLU A 125 10.84 18.47 5.16
N VAL A 126 10.48 19.30 6.16
CA VAL A 126 11.32 20.43 6.58
C VAL A 126 12.58 19.94 7.30
N LEU A 127 12.45 18.93 8.17
CA LEU A 127 13.57 18.39 8.95
C LEU A 127 14.54 17.54 8.11
N ASN A 128 14.01 16.78 7.15
CA ASN A 128 14.78 15.88 6.31
C ASN A 128 14.21 15.87 4.87
N PRO A 129 14.48 16.93 4.07
CA PRO A 129 13.90 17.09 2.73
C PRO A 129 14.20 15.90 1.82
N GLY A 130 13.16 15.29 1.26
CA GLY A 130 13.32 14.11 0.39
C GLY A 130 13.82 12.85 1.11
N GLY A 131 13.94 12.89 2.44
CA GLY A 131 14.43 11.77 3.24
C GLY A 131 13.41 10.66 3.44
N ARG A 132 13.85 9.64 4.20
CA ARG A 132 12.99 8.55 4.66
C ARG A 132 12.08 9.05 5.78
N LEU A 133 10.78 8.80 5.65
CA LEU A 133 9.82 9.03 6.72
C LEU A 133 10.00 8.04 7.89
N PRO A 134 9.70 8.46 9.14
CA PRO A 134 9.70 7.56 10.29
C PRO A 134 8.79 6.35 10.08
N ALA A 135 9.06 5.23 10.77
CA ALA A 135 8.32 3.97 10.57
C ALA A 135 6.79 4.10 10.74
N LYS A 136 6.31 5.03 11.57
CA LYS A 136 4.88 5.30 11.74
C LYS A 136 4.26 5.98 10.51
N LEU A 137 5.04 6.77 9.78
CA LEU A 137 4.62 7.54 8.60
C LEU A 137 5.05 6.90 7.27
N ILE A 138 5.75 5.77 7.28
CA ILE A 138 6.31 5.14 6.08
C ILE A 138 5.29 4.86 4.97
N HIS A 139 4.01 4.65 5.31
CA HIS A 139 2.96 4.45 4.30
C HIS A 139 2.68 5.70 3.45
N PHE A 140 3.12 6.87 3.90
CA PHE A 140 3.04 8.15 3.18
C PHE A 140 4.34 8.49 2.44
N GLN A 141 5.34 7.61 2.42
CA GLN A 141 6.54 7.84 1.62
C GLN A 141 6.15 7.93 0.14
N ARG A 142 6.73 8.89 -0.58
CA ARG A 142 6.54 9.04 -2.04
C ARG A 142 6.92 7.75 -2.76
N GLN A 143 6.13 7.38 -3.77
CA GLN A 143 6.28 6.10 -4.46
C GLN A 143 7.59 6.06 -5.26
N HIS A 144 7.99 7.18 -5.87
CA HIS A 144 9.23 7.24 -6.61
C HIS A 144 10.48 7.05 -5.76
N HIS A 145 10.43 7.26 -4.43
CA HIS A 145 11.58 6.92 -3.57
C HIS A 145 11.87 5.40 -3.53
N PHE A 146 10.96 4.56 -4.05
CA PHE A 146 11.14 3.12 -4.17
C PHE A 146 11.52 2.68 -5.59
N THR A 147 11.48 3.58 -6.57
CA THR A 147 11.72 3.24 -7.99
C THR A 147 12.83 4.06 -8.62
N HIS A 148 13.08 5.26 -8.11
CA HIS A 148 14.07 6.22 -8.57
C HIS A 148 15.10 6.50 -7.47
N LEU A 149 16.32 6.77 -7.91
CA LEU A 149 17.43 7.19 -7.07
C LEU A 149 18.28 8.21 -7.82
N ASP A 150 18.68 9.29 -7.15
CA ASP A 150 19.52 10.35 -7.74
C ASP A 150 18.96 10.90 -9.07
N GLY A 151 17.62 10.93 -9.20
CA GLY A 151 16.90 11.39 -10.39
C GLY A 151 16.78 10.37 -11.54
N ALA A 152 17.36 9.17 -11.40
CA ALA A 152 17.27 8.10 -12.40
C ALA A 152 16.32 6.99 -11.94
N GLN A 153 15.60 6.40 -12.90
CA GLN A 153 14.84 5.17 -12.66
C GLN A 153 15.81 4.00 -12.45
N VAL A 154 15.71 3.34 -11.30
CA VAL A 154 16.52 2.16 -10.95
C VAL A 154 15.70 0.87 -11.08
N VAL A 155 14.41 0.92 -10.73
CA VAL A 155 13.50 -0.22 -10.90
C VAL A 155 13.08 -0.32 -12.37
N GLN A 156 13.30 -1.48 -12.97
CA GLN A 156 13.11 -1.70 -14.41
C GLN A 156 11.63 -1.70 -14.82
N ASN A 157 10.78 -2.38 -14.05
CA ASN A 157 9.36 -2.52 -14.37
C ASN A 157 8.51 -1.82 -13.31
N ILE A 158 8.05 -0.61 -13.63
CA ILE A 158 7.10 0.14 -12.80
C ILE A 158 5.73 -0.02 -13.46
N VAL A 159 4.76 -0.56 -12.73
CA VAL A 159 3.47 -0.94 -13.33
C VAL A 159 2.28 -0.44 -12.52
N ASP A 160 1.16 -0.22 -13.20
CA ASP A 160 -0.12 -0.03 -12.54
C ASP A 160 -0.68 -1.35 -11.98
N ILE A 161 -1.59 -1.26 -11.01
CA ILE A 161 -2.27 -2.40 -10.39
C ILE A 161 -2.94 -3.31 -11.43
N SER A 162 -3.49 -2.75 -12.51
CA SER A 162 -4.14 -3.51 -13.58
C SER A 162 -3.17 -4.39 -14.39
N GLN A 163 -1.88 -4.06 -14.40
CA GLN A 163 -0.83 -4.73 -15.19
C GLN A 163 -0.04 -5.77 -14.38
N ILE A 164 -0.35 -5.95 -13.09
CA ILE A 164 0.40 -6.87 -12.20
C ILE A 164 0.48 -8.28 -12.79
N GLU A 165 -0.66 -8.80 -13.27
CA GLU A 165 -0.75 -10.18 -13.76
C GLU A 165 0.15 -10.41 -14.96
N SER A 166 0.00 -9.58 -16.00
CA SER A 166 0.75 -9.71 -17.25
C SER A 166 2.25 -9.57 -17.01
N VAL A 167 2.67 -8.57 -16.23
CA VAL A 167 4.10 -8.33 -15.98
C VAL A 167 4.72 -9.44 -15.13
N LEU A 168 4.00 -9.98 -14.14
CA LEU A 168 4.51 -11.13 -13.39
C LEU A 168 4.68 -12.36 -14.29
N VAL A 169 3.75 -12.60 -15.22
CA VAL A 169 3.88 -13.69 -16.21
C VAL A 169 5.06 -13.46 -17.14
N ASP A 170 5.25 -12.24 -17.63
CA ASP A 170 6.37 -11.91 -18.53
C ASP A 170 7.73 -12.05 -17.82
N LEU A 171 7.80 -11.67 -16.53
CA LEU A 171 9.04 -11.73 -15.78
C LEU A 171 9.35 -13.14 -15.25
N LEU A 172 8.36 -13.90 -14.78
CA LEU A 172 8.62 -15.17 -14.06
C LEU A 172 8.12 -16.40 -14.82
N GLY A 173 7.23 -16.24 -15.79
CA GLY A 173 6.52 -17.32 -16.43
C GLY A 173 5.38 -17.87 -15.57
N THR A 174 4.33 -18.37 -16.21
CA THR A 174 3.10 -18.83 -15.53
C THR A 174 3.36 -19.98 -14.54
N SER A 175 4.36 -20.83 -14.79
CA SER A 175 4.70 -21.98 -13.93
C SER A 175 5.25 -21.59 -12.56
N GLU A 176 5.82 -20.39 -12.43
CA GLU A 176 6.39 -19.88 -11.18
C GLU A 176 5.35 -19.08 -10.37
N LEU A 177 4.12 -18.91 -10.87
CA LEU A 177 3.07 -18.15 -10.19
C LEU A 177 2.05 -19.07 -9.54
N ARG A 178 1.72 -18.79 -8.28
CA ARG A 178 0.56 -19.44 -7.64
C ARG A 178 -0.75 -18.88 -8.23
N GLU A 179 -1.70 -19.78 -8.45
CA GLU A 179 -3.09 -19.42 -8.72
C GLU A 179 -3.67 -18.64 -7.53
N ASN A 180 -4.46 -17.62 -7.81
CA ASN A 180 -5.14 -16.86 -6.77
C ASN A 180 -6.53 -16.41 -7.24
N ASP A 181 -7.51 -16.49 -6.35
CA ASP A 181 -8.94 -16.29 -6.65
C ASP A 181 -9.34 -14.83 -6.97
N SER A 182 -8.42 -13.88 -6.98
CA SER A 182 -8.56 -12.59 -7.68
C SER A 182 -7.41 -11.65 -7.33
N VAL A 183 -6.80 -11.03 -8.34
CA VAL A 183 -6.09 -9.74 -8.21
C VAL A 183 -7.15 -8.67 -7.96
N LYS A 184 -7.79 -8.69 -6.79
CA LYS A 184 -8.65 -7.58 -6.37
C LYS A 184 -7.74 -6.44 -5.96
N ALA A 185 -7.93 -5.30 -6.61
CA ALA A 185 -7.46 -4.03 -6.06
C ALA A 185 -7.89 -4.00 -4.59
N ASN A 186 -6.92 -3.87 -3.68
CA ASN A 186 -7.17 -3.74 -2.25
C ASN A 186 -7.84 -2.37 -2.01
N GLU A 187 -9.12 -2.29 -2.36
CA GLU A 187 -10.05 -1.26 -1.96
C GLU A 187 -10.43 -1.55 -0.51
N SER A 188 -10.09 -0.60 0.37
CA SER A 188 -10.59 -0.60 1.74
C SER A 188 -12.11 -0.41 1.70
N ARG A 189 -12.87 -1.51 1.80
CA ARG A 189 -14.34 -1.55 1.82
C ARG A 189 -14.90 -1.27 3.22
N VAL A 190 -15.95 -0.44 3.32
CA VAL A 190 -16.65 -0.12 4.60
C VAL A 190 -18.16 -0.12 4.43
N TYR A 191 -18.88 -0.57 5.47
CA TYR A 191 -20.34 -0.64 5.52
C TYR A 191 -21.00 0.73 5.25
N ARG A 192 -21.92 0.79 4.28
CA ARG A 192 -22.60 1.98 3.75
C ARG A 192 -23.40 2.75 4.81
N ASN A 193 -24.00 2.06 5.80
CA ASN A 193 -24.81 2.67 6.86
C ASN A 193 -24.50 2.10 8.25
N GLN A 194 -24.59 2.93 9.29
CA GLN A 194 -24.37 2.56 10.70
C GLN A 194 -25.40 1.54 11.22
N SER A 195 -26.65 1.60 10.75
CA SER A 195 -27.71 0.62 11.05
C SER A 195 -27.45 -0.75 10.41
N LEU A 196 -26.90 -0.79 9.19
CA LEU A 196 -26.50 -2.03 8.52
C LEU A 196 -25.32 -2.71 9.24
N ARG A 197 -24.43 -1.93 9.86
CA ARG A 197 -23.33 -2.46 10.70
C ARG A 197 -23.86 -3.16 11.95
N ILE A 198 -24.82 -2.53 12.65
CA ILE A 198 -25.44 -3.11 13.85
C ILE A 198 -26.11 -4.42 13.47
N LEU A 199 -26.96 -4.42 12.43
CA LEU A 199 -27.61 -5.63 11.93
C LEU A 199 -26.61 -6.73 11.53
N ALA A 200 -25.54 -6.40 10.80
CA ALA A 200 -24.52 -7.36 10.41
C ALA A 200 -23.73 -7.92 11.61
N SER A 201 -23.42 -7.10 12.60
CA SER A 201 -22.73 -7.53 13.82
C SER A 201 -23.61 -8.42 14.71
N SER A 202 -24.91 -8.11 14.80
CA SER A 202 -25.90 -8.92 15.52
C SER A 202 -26.13 -10.28 14.85
N VAL A 203 -26.18 -10.32 13.52
CA VAL A 203 -26.29 -11.58 12.75
C VAL A 203 -25.03 -12.43 12.89
N LYS A 204 -23.84 -11.83 12.89
CA LYS A 204 -22.57 -12.54 13.06
C LYS A 204 -22.41 -13.14 14.46
N ALA A 205 -22.94 -12.46 15.48
CA ALA A 205 -22.98 -12.95 16.85
C ALA A 205 -24.04 -14.03 17.07
N ALA A 206 -25.21 -13.92 16.42
CA ALA A 206 -26.34 -14.84 16.59
C ALA A 206 -26.27 -16.11 15.72
N ALA A 207 -25.55 -16.09 14.60
CA ALA A 207 -25.46 -17.21 13.67
C ALA A 207 -24.06 -17.34 13.03
N PRO A 208 -23.03 -17.75 13.80
CA PRO A 208 -21.70 -18.02 13.27
C PRO A 208 -21.77 -19.19 12.28
N GLY A 209 -21.80 -18.89 10.98
CA GLY A 209 -21.90 -19.88 9.91
C GLY A 209 -22.84 -19.50 8.77
N LEU A 210 -23.74 -18.53 8.97
CA LEU A 210 -24.71 -18.13 7.93
C LEU A 210 -24.02 -17.59 6.66
N HIS A 211 -22.87 -16.94 6.82
CA HIS A 211 -22.06 -16.47 5.69
C HIS A 211 -21.49 -17.62 4.81
N ARG A 212 -21.34 -18.85 5.35
CA ARG A 212 -20.95 -20.02 4.56
C ARG A 212 -22.09 -20.60 3.71
N MET A 213 -23.35 -20.23 4.00
CA MET A 213 -24.53 -20.68 3.24
C MET A 213 -24.88 -19.72 2.08
N LEU A 214 -24.19 -18.59 1.97
CA LEU A 214 -24.44 -17.62 0.90
C LEU A 214 -23.64 -18.02 -0.34
N THR A 215 -24.33 -18.12 -1.48
CA THR A 215 -23.66 -18.36 -2.76
C THR A 215 -22.73 -17.19 -3.10
N PRO A 216 -21.64 -17.41 -3.85
CA PRO A 216 -20.67 -16.36 -4.20
C PRO A 216 -21.32 -15.12 -4.85
N ARG A 217 -22.38 -15.32 -5.65
CA ARG A 217 -23.15 -14.23 -6.28
C ARG A 217 -23.90 -13.37 -5.26
N VAL A 218 -24.51 -13.99 -4.26
CA VAL A 218 -25.26 -13.27 -3.22
C VAL A 218 -24.30 -12.55 -2.26
N SER A 219 -23.16 -13.17 -1.96
CA SER A 219 -22.09 -12.55 -1.18
C SER A 219 -21.48 -11.34 -1.90
N ALA A 220 -21.22 -11.44 -3.20
CA ALA A 220 -20.73 -10.34 -4.03
C ALA A 220 -21.75 -9.19 -4.12
N TRP A 221 -23.02 -9.50 -4.38
CA TRP A 221 -24.10 -8.52 -4.43
C TRP A 221 -24.30 -7.79 -3.10
N MET A 222 -24.26 -8.51 -1.97
CA MET A 222 -24.27 -7.88 -0.65
C MET A 222 -23.02 -7.05 -0.43
N ALA A 223 -21.83 -7.53 -0.79
CA ALA A 223 -20.60 -6.78 -0.60
C ALA A 223 -20.61 -5.44 -1.37
N GLU A 224 -21.20 -5.36 -2.57
CA GLU A 224 -21.33 -4.12 -3.34
C GLU A 224 -22.40 -3.17 -2.80
N ARG A 225 -23.49 -3.71 -2.28
CA ARG A 225 -24.62 -2.91 -1.77
C ARG A 225 -24.43 -2.50 -0.31
N VAL A 226 -23.60 -3.24 0.41
CA VAL A 226 -23.27 -3.00 1.81
C VAL A 226 -21.94 -2.29 1.94
N HIS A 227 -20.96 -2.45 1.05
CA HIS A 227 -19.70 -1.71 1.15
C HIS A 227 -19.59 -0.57 0.12
N ALA A 228 -19.16 0.61 0.57
CA ALA A 228 -18.70 1.68 -0.31
C ALA A 228 -17.17 1.78 -0.23
N PRO A 229 -16.49 2.28 -1.29
CA PRO A 229 -15.11 2.72 -1.20
C PRO A 229 -14.94 3.71 -0.05
N LEU A 230 -13.85 3.57 0.72
CA LEU A 230 -13.55 4.46 1.86
C LEU A 230 -13.59 5.96 1.48
N LYS A 231 -13.15 6.25 0.26
CA LYS A 231 -13.15 7.60 -0.31
C LYS A 231 -14.56 8.19 -0.36
N ASP A 232 -15.55 7.42 -0.81
CA ASP A 232 -16.92 7.90 -0.98
C ASP A 232 -17.62 8.17 0.36
N GLN A 233 -17.33 7.35 1.38
CA GLN A 233 -17.88 7.56 2.72
C GLN A 233 -17.34 8.82 3.40
N PHE A 234 -16.07 9.16 3.14
CA PHE A 234 -15.37 10.28 3.76
C PHE A 234 -14.94 11.32 2.71
N ALA A 235 -15.71 11.45 1.63
CA ALA A 235 -15.41 12.35 0.52
C ALA A 235 -15.25 13.79 1.02
N ALA A 236 -16.11 14.21 1.95
CA ALA A 236 -16.02 15.52 2.61
C ALA A 236 -14.70 15.80 3.36
N VAL A 237 -13.86 14.78 3.63
CA VAL A 237 -12.51 14.94 4.17
C VAL A 237 -11.47 14.88 3.06
N PHE A 238 -11.55 13.88 2.18
CA PHE A 238 -10.49 13.62 1.19
C PHE A 238 -10.61 14.44 -0.10
N GLU A 239 -11.78 15.02 -0.37
CA GLU A 239 -12.01 15.96 -1.46
C GLU A 239 -11.91 17.43 -1.01
N ASP A 240 -11.62 17.65 0.28
CA ASP A 240 -11.31 18.98 0.80
C ASP A 240 -10.11 19.57 0.04
N VAL A 241 -10.21 20.85 -0.30
CA VAL A 241 -9.21 21.57 -1.11
C VAL A 241 -7.82 21.44 -0.47
N LYS A 242 -7.70 21.57 0.85
CA LYS A 242 -6.42 21.46 1.55
C LYS A 242 -5.77 20.09 1.33
N VAL A 243 -6.57 19.02 1.40
CA VAL A 243 -6.07 17.64 1.25
C VAL A 243 -5.67 17.37 -0.19
N ARG A 244 -6.49 17.83 -1.16
CA ARG A 244 -6.18 17.69 -2.58
C ARG A 244 -4.91 18.45 -2.96
N ASP A 245 -4.77 19.69 -2.51
CA ASP A 245 -3.60 20.51 -2.78
C ASP A 245 -2.33 19.92 -2.14
N PHE A 246 -2.45 19.36 -0.93
CA PHE A 246 -1.35 18.62 -0.32
C PHE A 246 -0.94 17.41 -1.16
N ILE A 247 -1.90 16.56 -1.56
CA ILE A 247 -1.62 15.35 -2.35
C ILE A 247 -0.96 15.73 -3.68
N ALA A 248 -1.51 16.71 -4.40
CA ALA A 248 -0.99 17.16 -5.69
C ALA A 248 0.44 17.68 -5.55
N ARG A 249 0.74 18.53 -4.55
CA ARG A 249 2.10 19.04 -4.35
C ARG A 249 3.08 17.97 -3.87
N TYR A 250 2.68 17.15 -2.91
CA TYR A 250 3.58 16.22 -2.25
C TYR A 250 3.88 14.98 -3.10
N TYR A 251 2.94 14.58 -3.98
CA TYR A 251 3.06 13.43 -4.88
C TYR A 251 3.12 13.79 -6.37
N ASP A 252 3.41 15.05 -6.72
CA ASP A 252 3.44 15.55 -8.11
C ASP A 252 4.19 14.60 -9.07
N PHE A 253 5.43 14.24 -8.73
CA PHE A 253 6.22 13.32 -9.53
C PHE A 253 5.62 11.91 -9.62
N ASP A 254 4.97 11.42 -8.56
CA ASP A 254 4.31 10.11 -8.60
C ASP A 254 3.09 10.12 -9.54
N GLU A 255 2.39 11.26 -9.64
CA GLU A 255 1.24 11.43 -10.54
C GLU A 255 1.69 11.49 -12.01
N ILE A 256 2.76 12.25 -12.30
CA ILE A 256 3.38 12.29 -13.64
C ILE A 256 3.81 10.88 -14.07
N LEU A 257 4.55 10.18 -13.21
CA LEU A 257 5.04 8.84 -13.49
C LEU A 257 3.90 7.83 -13.71
N LEU A 258 2.82 7.92 -12.92
CA LEU A 258 1.66 7.05 -13.12
C LEU A 258 0.97 7.28 -14.47
N ASN A 259 0.86 8.54 -14.90
CA ASN A 259 0.29 8.87 -16.21
C ASN A 259 1.16 8.32 -17.35
N GLU A 260 2.49 8.37 -17.21
CA GLU A 260 3.42 7.82 -18.20
C GLU A 260 3.29 6.30 -18.37
N ILE A 261 3.14 5.54 -17.29
CA ILE A 261 3.04 4.07 -17.35
C ILE A 261 1.64 3.55 -17.74
N THR A 262 0.62 4.44 -17.73
CA THR A 262 -0.78 4.10 -18.07
C THR A 262 -1.22 4.62 -19.44
N SER A 263 -0.39 5.45 -20.09
CA SER A 263 -0.60 5.97 -21.45
C SER A 263 -0.20 4.96 -22.52
#